data_AF-A0A661R358-F1
#
_entry.id   AF-A0A661R358-F1
#
_cell.length_a   1.000
_cell.length_b   1.000
_cell.length_c   1.000
_cell.angle_alpha   90.00
_cell.angle_beta   90.00
_cell.angle_gamma   90.00
#
_symmetry.space_group_name_H-M   'P 1'
#
loop_
_entity.id
_entity.type
_entity.pdbx_description
1 polymer ?
#
loop_
_entity_poly.entity_id
_entity_poly.type
_entity_poly.pdbx_seq_one_letter_code
_entity_poly.pdbx_strand_id
1 'polypeptide(L)'
;MKLTDNEIRDINRHLEAGKPLPEKFRFLLFEEKKEVELVWNGKSGEVCNVVLPFQVIEQVDEPRSEEQRRMQLELFDMQSGRQIKGWNNKLIWGDNKLILSSLKNGPLREEIEAQGGIKLIYIDPPFDVGADFSMNIEIGGETLTKKPNILE
;
A
#
# COMPACT_ATOMS: atom_id res chain seq x y z
N MET A 1 16.51 7.79 -34.21
CA MET A 1 15.88 6.47 -34.40
C MET A 1 16.79 5.61 -35.27
N LYS A 2 17.23 4.43 -34.80
CA LYS A 2 18.11 3.51 -35.57
C LYS A 2 17.28 2.32 -36.09
N LEU A 3 16.37 2.57 -37.01
CA LEU A 3 15.59 1.53 -37.69
C LEU A 3 16.00 1.47 -39.16
N THR A 4 16.07 0.27 -39.71
CA THR A 4 16.21 0.04 -41.16
C THR A 4 14.87 0.25 -41.87
N ASP A 5 14.89 0.51 -43.17
CA ASP A 5 13.67 0.70 -43.98
C ASP A 5 12.72 -0.51 -43.91
N ASN A 6 13.28 -1.72 -43.81
CA ASN A 6 12.51 -2.94 -43.63
C ASN A 6 11.79 -2.99 -42.28
N GLU A 7 12.46 -2.58 -41.20
CA GLU A 7 11.85 -2.53 -39.87
C GLU A 7 10.75 -1.48 -39.79
N ILE A 8 10.94 -0.32 -40.43
CA ILE A 8 9.91 0.72 -40.53
C ILE A 8 8.68 0.17 -41.28
N ARG A 9 8.89 -0.51 -42.41
CA ARG A 9 7.79 -1.12 -43.19
C ARG A 9 7.05 -2.19 -42.39
N ASP A 10 7.77 -3.04 -41.65
CA ASP A 10 7.16 -4.08 -40.83
C ASP A 10 6.37 -3.49 -39.65
N ILE A 11 6.88 -2.45 -38.98
CA ILE A 11 6.15 -1.73 -37.93
C ILE A 11 4.85 -1.15 -38.49
N ASN A 12 4.92 -0.43 -39.61
CA ASN A 12 3.74 0.16 -40.25
C ASN A 12 2.70 -0.90 -40.61
N ARG A 13 3.11 -2.05 -41.16
CA ARG A 13 2.20 -3.15 -41.46
C ARG A 13 1.44 -3.65 -40.23
N HIS A 14 2.09 -3.73 -39.07
CA HIS A 14 1.43 -4.17 -37.84
C HIS A 14 0.44 -3.11 -37.34
N LEU A 15 0.83 -1.84 -37.36
CA LEU A 15 -0.02 -0.72 -36.95
C LEU A 15 -1.26 -0.58 -37.85
N GLU A 16 -1.09 -0.65 -39.17
CA GLU A 16 -2.20 -0.61 -40.16
C GLU A 16 -3.15 -1.80 -39.99
N ALA A 17 -2.62 -2.98 -39.65
CA ALA A 17 -3.42 -4.18 -39.39
C ALA A 17 -4.07 -4.21 -37.99
N GLY A 18 -3.83 -3.19 -37.15
CA GLY A 18 -4.30 -3.16 -35.76
C GLY A 18 -3.72 -4.26 -34.88
N LYS A 19 -2.55 -4.81 -35.23
CA LYS A 19 -1.89 -5.89 -34.51
C LYS A 19 -0.81 -5.33 -33.57
N PRO A 20 -0.59 -5.96 -32.40
CA PRO A 20 0.49 -5.56 -31.51
C PRO A 20 1.86 -5.71 -32.18
N LEU A 21 2.80 -4.83 -31.83
CA LEU A 21 4.16 -4.88 -32.35
C LEU A 21 4.95 -6.03 -31.70
N PRO A 22 5.79 -6.74 -32.48
CA PRO A 22 6.73 -7.72 -31.94
C PRO A 22 7.68 -7.11 -30.89
N GLU A 23 8.01 -7.88 -29.85
CA GLU A 23 8.81 -7.45 -28.70
C GLU A 23 10.20 -6.90 -29.10
N LYS A 24 10.78 -7.40 -30.20
CA LYS A 24 12.08 -6.91 -30.74
C LYS A 24 12.12 -5.40 -30.96
N PHE A 25 10.97 -4.75 -31.21
CA PHE A 25 10.88 -3.32 -31.43
C PHE A 25 10.79 -2.49 -30.15
N ARG A 26 10.50 -3.11 -28.98
CA ARG A 26 10.32 -2.43 -27.68
C ARG A 26 11.49 -1.49 -27.35
N PHE A 27 12.72 -1.92 -27.63
CA PHE A 27 13.94 -1.17 -27.32
C PHE A 27 14.48 -0.32 -28.48
N LEU A 28 13.83 -0.33 -29.65
CA LEU A 28 14.28 0.39 -30.85
C LEU A 28 13.44 1.65 -31.13
N LEU A 29 12.21 1.69 -30.62
CA LEU A 29 11.23 2.75 -30.92
C LEU A 29 11.43 4.03 -30.08
N PHE A 30 11.93 3.90 -28.85
CA PHE A 30 12.02 5.01 -27.90
C PHE A 30 13.46 5.52 -27.75
N GLU A 31 13.61 6.83 -27.57
CA GLU A 31 14.91 7.53 -27.50
C GLU A 31 15.62 7.35 -26.15
N GLU A 32 14.88 7.03 -25.08
CA GLU A 32 15.41 6.92 -23.72
C GLU A 32 16.27 5.67 -23.51
N LYS A 33 17.36 5.87 -22.74
CA LYS A 33 18.35 4.84 -22.42
C LYS A 33 17.75 3.77 -21.51
N LYS A 34 18.05 2.52 -21.85
CA LYS A 34 17.81 1.31 -21.08
C LYS A 34 18.18 1.47 -19.60
N GLU A 35 17.18 1.68 -18.76
CA GLU A 35 17.27 1.35 -17.34
C GLU A 35 16.96 -0.14 -17.15
N VAL A 36 17.46 -0.72 -16.06
CA VAL A 36 17.09 -2.08 -15.68
C VAL A 36 15.65 -2.04 -15.19
N GLU A 37 14.73 -2.62 -15.96
CA GLU A 37 13.32 -2.71 -15.60
C GLU A 37 12.95 -4.15 -15.22
N LEU A 38 12.34 -4.33 -14.05
CA LEU A 38 11.68 -5.59 -13.68
C LEU A 38 10.28 -5.63 -14.34
N VAL A 39 10.04 -6.58 -15.23
CA VAL A 39 8.74 -6.74 -15.93
C VAL A 39 8.11 -8.07 -15.52
N TRP A 40 6.81 -8.08 -15.29
CA TRP A 40 6.01 -9.27 -15.00
C TRP A 40 4.61 -9.13 -15.61
N ASN A 41 3.92 -10.26 -15.77
CA ASN A 41 2.56 -10.27 -16.31
C ASN A 41 1.61 -9.50 -15.37
N GLY A 42 0.85 -8.55 -15.93
CA GLY A 42 -0.06 -7.71 -15.15
C GLY A 42 0.61 -6.51 -14.46
N LYS A 43 1.92 -6.27 -14.68
CA LYS A 43 2.55 -5.00 -14.26
C LYS A 43 1.83 -3.84 -14.93
N SER A 44 1.21 -2.97 -14.11
CA SER A 44 0.58 -1.73 -14.56
C SER A 44 1.35 -0.53 -13.99
N GLY A 45 1.45 0.53 -14.78
CA GLY A 45 1.96 1.84 -14.34
C GLY A 45 0.86 2.72 -13.73
N GLU A 46 -0.38 2.24 -13.66
CA GLU A 46 -1.49 3.02 -13.13
C GLU A 46 -1.33 3.27 -11.63
N VAL A 47 -1.26 4.55 -11.26
CA VAL A 47 -1.20 4.99 -9.86
C VAL A 47 -2.61 5.29 -9.39
N CYS A 48 -2.99 4.74 -8.24
CA CYS A 48 -4.26 5.06 -7.60
C CYS A 48 -4.23 6.46 -7.00
N ASN A 49 -5.10 7.35 -7.48
CA ASN A 49 -5.28 8.72 -7.01
C ASN A 49 -6.74 8.93 -6.59
N VAL A 50 -7.14 8.31 -5.48
CA VAL A 50 -8.47 8.44 -4.89
C VAL A 50 -8.32 9.16 -3.56
N VAL A 51 -9.18 10.16 -3.32
CA VAL A 51 -9.27 10.87 -2.05
C VAL A 51 -10.57 10.46 -1.38
N LEU A 52 -10.46 9.76 -0.25
CA LEU A 52 -11.57 9.36 0.59
C LEU A 52 -11.57 10.18 1.89
N PRO A 53 -12.75 10.50 2.45
CA PRO A 53 -12.84 11.04 3.79
C PRO A 53 -12.40 9.98 4.81
N PHE A 54 -11.55 10.36 5.76
CA PHE A 54 -11.18 9.47 6.85
C PHE A 54 -12.26 9.47 7.93
N GLN A 55 -12.90 8.34 8.14
CA GLN A 55 -13.66 8.11 9.36
C GLN A 55 -12.69 7.67 10.45
N VAL A 56 -12.19 8.64 11.23
CA VAL A 56 -11.36 8.37 12.41
C VAL A 56 -12.28 7.88 13.52
N ILE A 57 -12.25 6.58 13.83
CA ILE A 57 -13.11 5.99 14.86
C ILE A 57 -12.44 6.09 16.24
N GLU A 58 -11.10 6.10 16.31
CA GLU A 58 -10.38 6.09 17.59
C GLU A 58 -9.13 6.98 17.57
N GLN A 59 -9.06 7.87 18.56
CA GLN A 59 -7.87 8.63 18.91
C GLN A 59 -7.14 7.86 20.02
N VAL A 60 -5.89 7.47 19.77
CA VAL A 60 -5.10 6.73 20.78
C VAL A 60 -4.32 7.74 21.61
N ASP A 61 -4.72 7.90 22.87
CA ASP A 61 -4.00 8.75 23.82
C ASP A 61 -2.65 8.13 24.20
N GLU A 62 -1.62 8.95 24.31
CA GLU A 62 -0.30 8.48 24.73
C GLU A 62 -0.29 8.00 26.19
N PRO A 63 0.53 6.98 26.53
CA PRO A 63 0.66 6.52 27.90
C PRO A 63 1.23 7.63 28.80
N ARG A 64 0.56 7.89 29.93
CA ARG A 64 0.96 8.91 30.93
C ARG A 64 2.42 8.72 31.36
N SER A 65 3.18 9.81 31.47
CA SER A 65 4.49 9.77 32.10
C SER A 65 4.37 9.48 33.61
N GLU A 66 5.26 8.63 34.14
CA GLU A 66 5.28 8.20 35.55
C GLU A 66 5.33 9.37 36.55
N GLU A 67 5.95 10.50 36.19
CA GLU A 67 6.04 11.68 37.05
C GLU A 67 4.67 12.32 37.37
N GLN A 68 3.71 12.23 36.43
CA GLN A 68 2.35 12.75 36.63
C GLN A 68 1.48 11.83 37.50
N ARG A 69 1.92 10.57 37.70
CA ARG A 69 1.19 9.56 38.46
C ARG A 69 1.10 9.87 39.95
N ARG A 70 2.10 10.58 40.51
CA ARG A 70 2.12 10.97 41.94
C ARG A 70 1.20 12.14 42.29
N MET A 71 0.85 13.01 41.33
CA MET A 71 -0.06 14.13 41.57
C MET A 71 -1.55 13.76 41.40
N GLN A 72 -1.85 12.56 40.92
CA GLN A 72 -3.18 12.16 40.45
C GLN A 72 -3.86 11.10 41.33
N LEU A 73 -3.47 10.98 42.60
CA LEU A 73 -4.23 10.19 43.58
C LEU A 73 -5.39 10.97 44.22
N GLU A 74 -5.42 12.31 44.10
CA GLU A 74 -6.44 13.14 44.75
C GLU A 74 -7.64 13.51 43.86
N LEU A 75 -7.56 13.32 42.55
CA LEU A 75 -8.59 13.79 41.62
C LEU A 75 -8.97 12.67 40.65
N PHE A 76 -9.90 11.83 41.11
CA PHE A 76 -10.82 11.10 40.24
C PHE A 76 -11.58 12.12 39.37
N ASP A 77 -10.94 12.65 38.34
CA ASP A 77 -11.63 13.36 37.28
C ASP A 77 -12.14 12.33 36.26
N MET A 78 -13.27 11.70 36.61
CA MET A 78 -14.11 10.94 35.67
C MET A 78 -14.81 11.86 34.63
N GLN A 79 -14.52 13.17 34.61
CA GLN A 79 -15.20 14.16 33.76
C GLN A 79 -14.30 14.79 32.71
N SER A 80 -12.97 14.64 32.76
CA SER A 80 -12.09 15.03 31.67
C SER A 80 -11.75 13.85 30.76
N GLY A 81 -12.75 13.46 29.95
CA GLY A 81 -12.50 13.01 28.59
C GLY A 81 -11.84 14.15 27.81
N ARG A 82 -10.61 14.51 28.18
CA ARG A 82 -9.79 15.50 27.48
C ARG A 82 -9.54 14.90 26.11
N GLN A 83 -10.41 15.23 25.15
CA GLN A 83 -10.03 15.26 23.76
C GLN A 83 -8.72 16.04 23.71
N ILE A 84 -7.61 15.33 23.55
CA ILE A 84 -6.31 15.97 23.38
C ILE A 84 -6.45 16.77 22.10
N LYS A 85 -6.53 18.10 22.23
CA LYS A 85 -6.67 19.02 21.10
C LYS A 85 -5.33 19.04 20.36
N GLY A 86 -5.34 18.70 19.07
CA GLY A 86 -4.16 18.77 18.21
C GLY A 86 -3.79 17.45 17.55
N TRP A 87 -2.52 17.33 17.16
CA TRP A 87 -1.98 16.13 16.52
C TRP A 87 -1.88 14.97 17.52
N ASN A 88 -2.26 13.78 17.07
CA ASN A 88 -2.37 12.58 17.90
C ASN A 88 -2.15 11.32 17.06
N ASN A 89 -2.01 10.19 17.74
CA ASN A 89 -1.94 8.88 17.10
C ASN A 89 -3.29 8.51 16.49
N LYS A 90 -3.28 8.09 15.21
CA LYS A 90 -4.48 7.77 14.43
C LYS A 90 -4.49 6.29 14.06
N LEU A 91 -5.61 5.61 14.35
CA LEU A 91 -5.92 4.29 13.82
C LEU A 91 -6.90 4.43 12.65
N ILE A 92 -6.52 3.92 11.47
CA ILE A 92 -7.31 4.01 10.24
C ILE A 92 -7.64 2.61 9.74
N TRP A 93 -8.92 2.30 9.58
CA TRP A 93 -9.42 1.00 9.10
C TRP A 93 -9.82 1.08 7.63
N GLY A 94 -9.38 0.11 6.81
CA GLY A 94 -9.77 0.02 5.40
C GLY A 94 -8.68 -0.57 4.50
N ASP A 95 -8.92 -0.52 3.20
CA ASP A 95 -7.96 -0.94 2.17
C ASP A 95 -6.74 0.01 2.16
N ASN A 96 -5.55 -0.57 2.28
CA ASN A 96 -4.31 0.21 2.42
C ASN A 96 -3.99 1.04 1.17
N LYS A 97 -4.33 0.60 -0.04
CA LYS A 97 -4.06 1.32 -1.28
C LYS A 97 -4.89 2.60 -1.34
N LEU A 98 -6.17 2.52 -0.96
CA LEU A 98 -7.06 3.68 -0.93
C LEU A 98 -6.70 4.65 0.20
N ILE A 99 -6.35 4.12 1.37
CA ILE A 99 -5.87 4.91 2.51
C ILE A 99 -4.61 5.68 2.14
N LEU A 100 -3.59 5.01 1.61
CA LEU A 100 -2.34 5.65 1.23
C LEU A 100 -2.53 6.69 0.12
N SER A 101 -3.40 6.43 -0.85
CA SER A 101 -3.78 7.41 -1.88
C SER A 101 -4.42 8.67 -1.28
N SER A 102 -5.29 8.47 -0.28
CA SER A 102 -5.97 9.56 0.44
C SER A 102 -5.05 10.30 1.41
N LEU A 103 -4.08 9.64 2.05
CA LEU A 103 -3.08 10.30 2.89
C LEU A 103 -2.12 11.16 2.06
N LYS A 104 -1.85 10.76 0.82
CA LYS A 104 -0.97 11.49 -0.10
C LYS A 104 -1.65 12.73 -0.69
N ASN A 105 -2.91 12.61 -1.10
CA ASN A 105 -3.61 13.61 -1.89
C ASN A 105 -4.78 14.30 -1.17
N GLY A 106 -5.11 13.87 0.04
CA GLY A 106 -6.29 14.32 0.80
C GLY A 106 -5.96 15.26 1.96
N PRO A 107 -6.97 15.63 2.77
CA PRO A 107 -6.87 16.71 3.76
C PRO A 107 -5.86 16.43 4.89
N LEU A 108 -5.68 15.17 5.29
CA LEU A 108 -4.67 14.79 6.30
C LEU A 108 -3.24 15.07 5.83
N ARG A 109 -2.99 15.26 4.52
CA ARG A 109 -1.65 15.54 4.00
C ARG A 109 -1.08 16.82 4.59
N GLU A 110 -1.87 17.89 4.63
CA GLU A 110 -1.45 19.20 5.14
C GLU A 110 -1.16 19.13 6.64
N GLU A 111 -1.99 18.40 7.41
CA GLU A 111 -1.75 18.17 8.83
C GLU A 111 -0.44 17.40 9.07
N ILE A 112 -0.17 16.36 8.27
CA ILE A 112 1.08 15.59 8.33
C ILE A 112 2.28 16.50 8.03
N GLU A 113 2.21 17.34 7.00
CA GLU A 113 3.28 18.29 6.65
C GLU A 113 3.53 19.32 7.76
N ALA A 114 2.47 19.88 8.35
CA ALA A 114 2.56 20.82 9.45
C ALA A 114 3.24 20.22 10.70
N GLN A 115 3.21 18.89 10.85
CA GLN A 115 3.87 18.15 11.93
C GLN A 115 5.28 17.63 11.56
N GLY A 116 5.81 18.05 10.41
CA GLY A 116 7.15 17.70 9.95
C GLY A 116 7.23 16.41 9.12
N GLY A 117 6.09 15.91 8.63
CA GLY A 117 6.04 14.80 7.68
C GLY A 117 6.21 13.40 8.29
N ILE A 118 6.17 12.39 7.42
CA ILE A 118 6.40 10.99 7.79
C ILE A 118 7.91 10.73 7.86
N LYS A 119 8.39 10.27 9.01
CA LYS A 119 9.82 10.00 9.24
C LYS A 119 10.21 8.53 9.11
N LEU A 120 9.27 7.63 9.39
CA LEU A 120 9.48 6.19 9.38
C LEU A 120 8.21 5.50 8.91
N ILE A 121 8.36 4.50 8.05
CA ILE A 121 7.31 3.59 7.66
C ILE A 121 7.81 2.18 7.99
N TYR A 122 7.06 1.48 8.82
CA TYR A 122 7.26 0.06 9.08
C TYR A 122 6.08 -0.70 8.49
N ILE A 123 6.36 -1.73 7.70
CA ILE A 123 5.37 -2.64 7.14
C ILE A 123 5.86 -4.08 7.29
N ASP A 124 4.91 -4.98 7.52
CA ASP A 124 5.11 -6.42 7.53
C ASP A 124 4.11 -7.04 6.53
N PRO A 125 4.36 -6.92 5.21
CA PRO A 125 3.46 -7.45 4.20
C PRO A 125 3.50 -8.99 4.19
N PRO A 126 2.45 -9.67 3.71
CA PRO A 126 2.47 -11.12 3.58
C PRO A 126 3.62 -11.57 2.68
N PHE A 127 4.36 -12.60 3.11
CA PHE A 127 5.45 -13.17 2.32
C PHE A 127 4.91 -14.19 1.32
N ASP A 128 5.32 -14.07 0.05
CA ASP A 128 5.04 -15.09 -0.97
C ASP A 128 6.03 -16.24 -0.84
N VAL A 129 5.90 -17.03 0.24
CA VAL A 129 6.80 -18.14 0.55
C VAL A 129 6.50 -19.41 -0.25
N GLY A 130 5.47 -19.42 -1.11
CA GLY A 130 5.06 -20.59 -1.89
C GLY A 130 4.77 -21.84 -1.05
N ALA A 131 4.71 -21.70 0.28
CA ALA A 131 4.53 -22.79 1.21
C ALA A 131 3.05 -23.14 1.23
N ASP A 132 2.74 -24.38 0.89
CA ASP A 132 1.42 -24.94 1.09
C ASP A 132 1.20 -25.13 2.60
N PHE A 133 0.62 -24.13 3.26
CA PHE A 133 0.21 -24.22 4.66
C PHE A 133 -1.12 -24.98 4.82
N SER A 134 -1.57 -25.70 3.79
CA SER A 134 -2.68 -26.61 3.97
C SER A 134 -2.26 -27.79 4.85
N MET A 135 -3.09 -28.09 5.85
CA MET A 135 -2.87 -29.22 6.74
C MET A 135 -4.10 -30.11 6.74
N ASN A 136 -3.88 -31.41 6.61
CA ASN A 136 -4.93 -32.40 6.77
C ASN A 136 -5.15 -32.67 8.26
N ILE A 137 -6.36 -32.43 8.74
CA ILE A 137 -6.77 -32.67 10.13
C ILE A 137 -7.75 -33.86 10.11
N GLU A 138 -7.43 -34.91 10.86
CA GLU A 138 -8.33 -36.04 11.05
C GLU A 138 -9.24 -35.81 12.26
N ILE A 139 -10.56 -35.81 12.04
CA ILE A 139 -11.55 -35.75 13.11
C ILE A 139 -12.57 -36.86 12.88
N GLY A 140 -12.68 -37.78 13.85
CA GLY A 140 -13.76 -38.77 13.86
C GLY A 140 -13.81 -39.73 12.67
N GLY A 141 -12.69 -39.92 11.96
CA GLY A 141 -12.60 -40.79 10.78
C GLY A 141 -12.73 -40.07 9.42
N GLU A 142 -12.93 -38.74 9.44
CA GLU A 142 -12.91 -37.90 8.23
C GLU A 142 -11.65 -37.01 8.20
N THR A 143 -11.07 -36.83 7.02
CA THR A 143 -9.94 -35.94 6.79
C THR A 143 -10.43 -34.61 6.25
N LEU A 144 -10.21 -33.52 6.98
CA LEU A 144 -10.53 -32.16 6.56
C LEU A 144 -9.24 -31.42 6.18
N THR A 145 -9.18 -30.83 4.99
CA THR A 145 -8.05 -29.98 4.58
C THR A 145 -8.29 -28.54 5.05
N LYS A 146 -7.56 -28.10 6.09
CA LYS A 146 -7.52 -26.69 6.52
C LYS A 146 -6.74 -25.91 5.46
N LYS A 147 -7.33 -24.84 4.91
CA LYS A 147 -6.65 -23.91 4.01
C LYS A 147 -5.75 -22.94 4.80
N PRO A 148 -4.69 -22.38 4.17
CA PRO A 148 -3.89 -21.32 4.76
C PRO A 148 -4.78 -20.17 5.24
N ASN A 149 -4.51 -19.65 6.44
CA ASN A 149 -5.12 -18.40 6.90
C ASN A 149 -4.12 -17.25 6.68
N ILE A 150 -4.58 -15.99 6.77
CA ILE A 150 -3.75 -14.80 6.51
C ILE A 150 -2.77 -14.48 7.67
N LEU A 151 -2.83 -15.23 8.77
CA LEU A 151 -2.07 -14.99 9.99
C LEU A 151 -0.93 -15.99 10.22
N GLU A 152 -0.79 -17.01 9.37
CA GLU A 152 0.23 -18.08 9.43
C GLU A 152 1.02 -18.18 8.13
#